data_AF-K2P1I7-F1
#
_entry.id   AF-K2P1I7-F1
#
_cell.length_a   1.000
_cell.length_b   1.000
_cell.length_c   1.000
_cell.angle_alpha   90.00
_cell.angle_beta   90.00
_cell.angle_gamma   90.00
#
_symmetry.space_group_name_H-M   'P 1'
#
loop_
_entity.id
_entity.type
_entity.pdbx_description
1 polymer ?
#
loop_
_entity_poly.entity_id
_entity_poly.type
_entity_poly.pdbx_seq_one_letter_code
_entity_poly.pdbx_strand_id
1 'polypeptide(L)'
;MPDEKPDYERTIVQLAGEVAALREIVASIIINLPERAMHNVAAGIRGHLCDLDHKVRETQNDNWRDYAAAAHNLAAPLEDAISMWIDDLIEGSRLRTIQPYPINPIDQVDRQRGY
;
A
#
# COMPACT_ATOMS: atom_id res chain seq x y z
N MET A 1 -4.51 -44.30 3.74
CA MET A 1 -4.33 -43.26 2.71
C MET A 1 -3.09 -42.49 3.11
N PRO A 2 -2.03 -42.42 2.29
CA PRO A 2 -0.89 -41.60 2.64
C PRO A 2 -1.33 -40.13 2.53
N ASP A 3 -1.15 -39.36 3.61
CA ASP A 3 -1.26 -37.91 3.58
C ASP A 3 -0.27 -37.37 2.54
N GLU A 4 -0.76 -37.00 1.36
CA GLU A 4 -0.01 -36.18 0.41
C GLU A 4 0.26 -34.85 1.09
N LYS A 5 1.46 -34.71 1.68
CA LYS A 5 1.94 -33.40 2.09
C LYS A 5 1.90 -32.49 0.86
N PRO A 6 1.26 -31.31 0.93
CA PRO A 6 1.29 -30.37 -0.18
C PRO A 6 2.75 -30.10 -0.52
N ASP A 7 3.06 -30.22 -1.81
CA ASP A 7 4.37 -29.89 -2.34
C ASP A 7 4.70 -28.44 -1.98
N TYR A 8 5.66 -28.27 -1.07
CA TYR A 8 5.99 -26.99 -0.45
C TYR A 8 6.40 -25.95 -1.51
N GLU A 9 7.10 -26.37 -2.56
CA GLU A 9 7.50 -25.51 -3.67
C GLU A 9 6.27 -25.00 -4.44
N ARG A 10 5.33 -25.91 -4.72
CA ARG A 10 4.08 -25.56 -5.40
C ARG A 10 3.24 -24.57 -4.58
N THR A 11 3.20 -24.73 -3.26
CA THR A 11 2.52 -23.79 -2.36
C THR A 11 3.17 -22.41 -2.37
N ILE A 12 4.50 -22.31 -2.37
CA ILE A 12 5.21 -21.02 -2.46
C ILE A 12 4.89 -20.31 -3.77
N VAL A 13 4.97 -21.02 -4.90
CA VAL A 13 4.70 -20.42 -6.23
C VAL A 13 3.26 -19.92 -6.31
N GLN A 14 2.30 -20.67 -5.77
CA GLN A 14 0.91 -20.25 -5.72
C GLN A 14 0.73 -18.98 -4.89
N LEU A 15 1.26 -18.94 -3.66
CA LEU A 15 1.16 -17.77 -2.78
C LEU A 15 1.83 -16.54 -3.37
N ALA A 16 2.98 -16.70 -4.03
CA ALA A 16 3.66 -15.61 -4.73
C ALA A 16 2.78 -15.03 -5.85
N GLY A 17 2.09 -15.88 -6.62
CA GLY A 17 1.14 -15.46 -7.64
C GLY A 17 -0.08 -14.73 -7.06
N GLU A 18 -0.64 -15.24 -5.96
CA GLU A 18 -1.77 -14.61 -5.26
C GLU A 18 -1.40 -13.22 -4.71
N VAL A 19 -0.22 -13.09 -4.08
CA VAL A 19 0.29 -11.80 -3.57
C VAL A 19 0.53 -10.81 -4.72
N ALA A 20 1.11 -11.26 -5.83
CA ALA A 20 1.31 -10.42 -7.01
C ALA A 20 -0.03 -9.91 -7.57
N ALA A 21 -1.03 -10.79 -7.71
CA ALA A 21 -2.36 -10.42 -8.18
C ALA A 21 -3.05 -9.42 -7.22
N LEU A 22 -2.97 -9.66 -5.91
CA LEU A 22 -3.51 -8.75 -4.90
C LEU A 22 -2.85 -7.37 -4.96
N ARG A 23 -1.52 -7.31 -5.17
CA ARG A 23 -0.81 -6.04 -5.34
C ARG A 23 -1.37 -5.24 -6.51
N GLU A 24 -1.59 -5.86 -7.67
CA GLU A 24 -2.14 -5.20 -8.86
C GLU A 24 -3.59 -4.73 -8.63
N ILE A 25 -4.41 -5.56 -7.98
CA ILE A 25 -5.80 -5.20 -7.64
C ILE A 25 -5.82 -3.98 -6.71
N VAL A 26 -5.01 -4.00 -5.64
CA VAL A 26 -4.91 -2.90 -4.68
C VAL A 26 -4.42 -1.62 -5.36
N ALA A 27 -3.38 -1.72 -6.18
CA ALA A 27 -2.88 -0.60 -6.99
C ALA A 27 -4.00 0.00 -7.87
N SER A 28 -4.76 -0.84 -8.56
CA SER A 28 -5.90 -0.41 -9.39
C SER A 28 -7.06 0.18 -8.60
N ILE A 29 -7.24 -0.17 -7.33
CA ILE A 29 -8.25 0.46 -6.47
C ILE A 29 -7.77 1.85 -6.05
N ILE A 30 -6.53 1.94 -5.57
CA ILE A 30 -5.96 3.18 -5.02
C ILE A 30 -5.94 4.31 -6.05
N ILE A 31 -5.65 3.98 -7.30
CA ILE A 31 -5.59 4.93 -8.42
C ILE A 31 -6.91 5.64 -8.71
N ASN A 32 -8.03 5.05 -8.26
CA ASN A 32 -9.37 5.60 -8.41
C ASN A 32 -9.85 6.34 -7.16
N LEU A 33 -9.03 6.41 -6.10
CA LEU A 33 -9.39 7.09 -4.86
C LEU A 33 -9.27 8.62 -5.00
N PRO A 34 -9.97 9.38 -4.15
CA PRO A 34 -9.67 10.78 -3.94
C PRO A 34 -8.22 10.97 -3.45
N GLU A 35 -7.59 12.07 -3.85
CA GLU A 35 -6.21 12.45 -3.46
C GLU A 35 -5.96 12.35 -1.95
N ARG A 36 -6.87 12.90 -1.13
CA ARG A 36 -6.78 12.82 0.33
C ARG A 36 -6.73 11.37 0.84
N ALA A 37 -7.47 10.46 0.21
CA ALA A 37 -7.45 9.05 0.57
C ALA A 37 -6.14 8.38 0.11
N MET A 38 -5.61 8.73 -1.06
CA MET A 38 -4.29 8.26 -1.52
C MET A 38 -3.18 8.68 -0.55
N HIS A 39 -3.17 9.93 -0.09
CA HIS A 39 -2.24 10.40 0.95
C HIS A 39 -2.35 9.60 2.26
N ASN A 40 -3.57 9.31 2.71
CA ASN A 40 -3.78 8.51 3.92
C ASN A 40 -3.25 7.08 3.75
N VAL A 41 -3.42 6.48 2.56
CA VAL A 41 -2.88 5.16 2.26
C VAL A 41 -1.36 5.19 2.27
N ALA A 42 -0.72 6.16 1.60
CA ALA A 42 0.74 6.32 1.62
C ALA A 42 1.28 6.53 3.06
N ALA A 43 0.63 7.38 3.84
CA ALA A 43 0.98 7.59 5.24
C ALA A 43 0.84 6.31 6.09
N GLY A 44 -0.23 5.54 5.87
CA GLY A 44 -0.45 4.25 6.53
C GLY A 44 0.63 3.21 6.18
N ILE A 45 1.02 3.14 4.90
CA ILE A 45 2.13 2.28 4.45
C ILE A 45 3.44 2.67 5.14
N ARG A 46 3.80 3.96 5.12
CA ARG A 46 5.01 4.45 5.79
C ARG A 46 5.01 4.16 7.30
N GLY A 47 3.88 4.41 7.97
CA GLY A 47 3.72 4.10 9.40
C GLY A 47 3.93 2.62 9.69
N HIS A 48 3.32 1.74 8.88
CA HIS A 48 3.48 0.30 9.03
C HIS A 48 4.94 -0.16 8.85
N LEU A 49 5.64 0.36 7.85
CA LEU A 49 7.05 0.03 7.60
C LEU A 49 7.95 0.53 8.75
N CYS A 50 7.71 1.74 9.26
CA CYS A 50 8.40 2.26 10.45
C CYS A 50 8.19 1.36 11.69
N ASP A 51 6.95 0.92 11.93
CA ASP A 51 6.63 0.02 13.05
C ASP A 51 7.34 -1.34 12.91
N LEU A 52 7.45 -1.85 11.69
CA LEU A 52 8.20 -3.08 11.41
C LEU A 52 9.70 -2.91 11.65
N ASP A 53 10.29 -1.81 11.18
CA ASP A 53 11.70 -1.51 11.42
C ASP A 53 12.00 -1.40 12.91
N HIS A 54 11.08 -0.82 13.69
CA HIS A 54 11.20 -0.77 15.15
C HIS A 54 11.18 -2.18 15.76
N LYS A 55 10.20 -3.01 15.40
CA LYS A 55 10.11 -4.40 15.87
C LYS A 55 11.34 -5.22 15.52
N VAL A 56 11.90 -5.06 14.32
CA VAL A 56 13.12 -5.77 13.91
C VAL A 56 14.30 -5.39 14.81
N ARG A 57 14.44 -4.09 15.15
CA ARG A 57 15.50 -3.60 16.04
C ARG A 57 15.36 -4.14 17.46
N GLU A 58 14.13 -4.21 17.97
CA GLU A 58 13.84 -4.72 19.32
C GLU A 58 14.05 -6.23 19.45
N THR A 59 13.57 -7.00 18.47
CA THR A 59 13.47 -8.46 18.61
C THR A 59 14.76 -9.17 18.19
N GLN A 60 15.60 -8.55 17.34
CA GLN A 60 16.83 -9.13 16.77
C GLN A 60 16.68 -10.56 16.22
N ASN A 61 15.50 -10.87 15.67
CA ASN A 61 15.15 -12.19 15.15
C ASN A 61 15.20 -12.18 13.62
N ASP A 62 15.91 -13.15 13.03
CA ASP A 62 16.07 -13.27 11.59
C ASP A 62 14.74 -13.49 10.85
N ASN A 63 13.78 -14.21 11.45
CA ASN A 63 12.44 -14.37 10.87
C ASN A 63 11.71 -13.03 10.73
N TRP A 64 11.90 -12.13 11.70
CA TRP A 64 11.30 -10.79 11.64
C TRP A 64 12.02 -9.89 10.65
N ARG A 65 13.32 -10.08 10.45
CA ARG A 65 14.08 -9.40 9.38
C ARG A 65 13.58 -9.81 8.00
N ASP A 66 13.41 -11.10 7.77
CA ASP A 66 12.91 -11.62 6.49
C ASP A 66 11.47 -11.17 6.23
N TYR A 67 10.63 -11.18 7.26
CA TYR A 67 9.27 -10.64 7.19
C TYR A 67 9.27 -9.14 6.82
N ALA A 68 10.08 -8.33 7.50
CA ALA A 68 10.15 -6.90 7.24
C ALA A 68 10.70 -6.61 5.83
N ALA A 69 11.72 -7.36 5.40
CA ALA A 69 12.27 -7.24 4.05
C ALA A 69 11.21 -7.56 2.98
N ALA A 70 10.42 -8.62 3.17
CA ALA A 70 9.31 -8.96 2.29
C ALA A 70 8.23 -7.85 2.25
N ALA A 71 7.89 -7.28 3.41
CA ALA A 71 6.94 -6.17 3.50
C ALA A 71 7.45 -4.91 2.78
N HIS A 72 8.71 -4.55 2.95
CA HIS A 72 9.35 -3.43 2.23
C HIS A 72 9.34 -3.66 0.72
N ASN A 73 9.73 -4.85 0.26
CA ASN A 73 9.73 -5.19 -1.17
C ASN A 73 8.34 -5.09 -1.82
N LEU A 74 7.28 -5.31 -1.04
CA LEU A 74 5.90 -5.20 -1.53
C LEU A 74 5.37 -3.76 -1.45
N ALA A 75 5.57 -3.11 -0.31
CA ALA A 75 4.87 -1.88 0.03
C ALA A 75 5.60 -0.60 -0.42
N ALA A 76 6.94 -0.60 -0.46
CA ALA A 76 7.69 0.58 -0.90
C ALA A 76 7.41 0.93 -2.37
N PRO A 77 7.40 -0.01 -3.33
CA PRO A 77 7.04 0.31 -4.72
C PRO A 77 5.61 0.83 -4.88
N LEU A 78 4.69 0.38 -4.01
CA LEU A 78 3.31 0.86 -4.01
C LEU A 78 3.24 2.30 -3.49
N GLU A 79 4.01 2.64 -2.46
CA GLU A 79 4.10 4.01 -1.93
C GLU A 79 4.70 4.98 -2.94
N ASP A 80 5.77 4.58 -3.63
CA ASP A 80 6.38 5.36 -4.72
C ASP A 80 5.36 5.61 -5.84
N ALA A 81 4.64 4.58 -6.27
CA ALA A 81 3.63 4.69 -7.32
C ALA A 81 2.48 5.62 -6.90
N ILE A 82 2.02 5.54 -5.65
CA ILE A 82 0.98 6.43 -5.12
C ILE A 82 1.45 7.88 -5.13
N SER A 83 2.69 8.13 -4.72
CA SER A 83 3.27 9.48 -4.72
C SER A 83 3.32 10.06 -6.13
N MET A 84 3.82 9.29 -7.11
CA MET A 84 3.80 9.71 -8.52
C MET A 84 2.39 10.00 -9.03
N TRP A 85 1.41 9.16 -8.68
CA TRP A 85 0.03 9.39 -9.13
C TRP A 85 -0.61 10.61 -8.49
N ILE A 86 -0.25 10.96 -7.25
CA ILE A 86 -0.69 12.20 -6.61
C ILE A 86 -0.13 13.40 -7.38
N ASP A 87 1.17 13.39 -7.69
CA ASP A 87 1.81 14.47 -8.45
C ASP A 87 1.15 14.64 -9.83
N ASP A 88 0.93 13.54 -10.56
CA ASP A 88 0.23 13.54 -11.85
C ASP A 88 -1.20 14.12 -11.77
N LEU A 89 -1.89 13.88 -10.66
CA LEU A 89 -3.24 14.39 -10.43
C LEU A 89 -3.24 15.89 -10.14
N ILE A 90 -2.23 16.38 -9.42
CA ILE A 90 -2.06 17.80 -9.12
C ILE A 90 -1.69 18.57 -10.39
N GLU A 91 -0.81 18.02 -11.22
CA GLU A 91 -0.41 18.60 -12.50
C GLU A 91 -1.52 18.54 -13.57
N GLY A 92 -2.55 17.71 -13.34
CA GLY A 92 -3.63 17.47 -14.30
C GLY A 92 -3.21 16.63 -15.50
N SER A 93 -2.02 16.02 -15.47
CA SER A 93 -1.53 15.07 -16.47
C SER A 93 -2.36 13.79 -16.47
N ARG A 94 -3.03 13.51 -15.36
CA ARG A 94 -3.95 12.39 -15.18
C ARG A 94 -5.39 12.84 -14.97
N LEU A 95 -6.28 12.41 -15.87
CA LEU A 95 -7.72 12.53 -15.70
C LEU A 95 -8.28 11.30 -15.00
N ARG A 96 -9.01 11.50 -13.90
CA ARG A 96 -9.76 10.41 -13.25
C ARG A 96 -11.03 10.15 -14.05
N THR A 97 -11.31 8.88 -14.34
CA THR A 97 -12.56 8.46 -14.99
C THR A 97 -13.76 8.51 -14.04
N ILE A 98 -13.52 8.44 -12.74
CA ILE A 98 -14.55 8.58 -11.69
C ILE A 98 -14.31 9.91 -10.97
N GLN A 99 -15.31 10.81 -10.98
CA GLN A 99 -15.24 11.98 -10.13
C GLN A 99 -15.37 11.56 -8.66
N PRO A 100 -14.46 12.01 -7.78
CA PRO A 100 -14.63 11.79 -6.35
C PRO A 100 -15.92 12.49 -5.88
N TYR A 101 -16.64 11.85 -4.96
CA TYR A 101 -17.85 12.45 -4.39
C TYR A 101 -17.52 13.82 -3.80
N PRO A 102 -18.29 14.88 -4.11
CA PRO A 102 -17.99 16.23 -3.65
C PRO A 102 -17.88 16.26 -2.13
N ILE A 103 -16.78 16.84 -1.63
CA ILE A 103 -16.54 16.99 -0.20
C ILE A 103 -17.56 18.01 0.33
N ASN A 104 -18.29 17.64 1.37
CA ASN A 104 -19.19 18.55 2.06
C ASN A 104 -18.40 19.79 2.51
N PRO A 105 -18.87 21.02 2.25
CA PRO A 105 -18.18 22.26 2.64
C PRO A 105 -17.72 22.31 4.11
N ILE A 106 -18.39 21.58 5.00
CA ILE A 106 -18.04 21.52 6.42
C ILE A 106 -16.74 20.71 6.66
N ASP A 107 -16.47 19.70 5.82
CA ASP A 107 -15.32 18.79 5.91
C ASP A 107 -14.12 19.27 5.08
N GLN A 108 -14.29 20.37 4.35
CA GLN A 108 -13.23 21.03 3.61
C GLN A 108 -12.30 21.73 4.60
N VAL A 109 -11.01 21.42 4.50
CA VAL A 109 -9.98 22.15 5.24
C VAL A 109 -9.71 23.42 4.46
N ASP A 110 -10.09 24.58 5.01
CA ASP A 110 -9.75 25.88 4.43
C ASP A 110 -8.54 26.48 5.16
N ARG A 111 -7.86 27.44 4.51
CA ARG A 111 -6.71 28.14 5.11
C ARG A 111 -7.06 28.97 6.35
N GLN A 112 -8.34 29.19 6.65
CA GLN A 112 -8.82 29.96 7.80
C GLN A 112 -9.06 29.08 9.04
N ARG A 113 -9.32 27.77 8.87
CA ARG A 113 -9.64 26.83 9.94
C ARG A 113 -8.43 26.20 10.63
N GLY A 114 -7.23 26.41 10.09
CA GLY A 114 -5.97 25.91 10.67
C GLY A 114 -5.79 24.41 10.49
N TYR A 115 -4.53 23.99 10.34
CA TYR A 115 -4.14 22.58 10.31
C TYR A 115 -4.41 21.89 11.64
#